data_AF-A0AAV6CMT5-F1
#
_entry.id   AF-A0AAV6CMT5-F1
#
_cell.length_a   1.000
_cell.length_b   1.000
_cell.length_c   1.000
_cell.angle_alpha   90.00
_cell.angle_beta   90.00
_cell.angle_gamma   90.00
#
_symmetry.space_group_name_H-M   'P 1'
#
loop_
_entity.id
_entity.type
_entity.pdbx_description
1 polymer ?
#
loop_
_entity_poly.entity_id
_entity_poly.type
_entity_poly.pdbx_seq_one_letter_code
_entity_poly.pdbx_strand_id
1 'polypeptide(L)'
;MILLAAVAHAQMGAGRFRAEVQAGQSKKGVPIVWGYLYNDGAGGVGNPRLLVETLDAQGQVIGQAHGEALGSVLSRDRLYFEVPIQTTGASYRVRVLSWDTFATGQ
;
A
#
# COMPACT_ATOMS: atom_id res chain seq x y z
N MET A 1 -18.82 7.80 19.44
CA MET A 1 -17.92 6.91 18.67
C MET A 1 -16.61 7.65 18.44
N ILE A 2 -15.53 7.19 19.06
CA ILE A 2 -14.19 7.77 18.84
C ILE A 2 -13.58 6.99 17.67
N LEU A 3 -13.41 7.65 16.53
CA LEU A 3 -12.64 7.13 15.41
C LEU A 3 -11.16 7.24 15.82
N LEU A 4 -10.53 6.14 16.24
CA LEU A 4 -9.07 6.11 16.34
C LEU A 4 -8.52 6.26 14.93
N ALA A 5 -8.11 7.47 14.56
CA ALA A 5 -7.21 7.67 13.45
C ALA A 5 -5.88 7.02 13.84
N ALA A 6 -5.64 5.81 13.36
CA ALA A 6 -4.31 5.21 13.45
C ALA A 6 -3.34 6.15 12.71
N VAL A 7 -2.30 6.57 13.42
CA VAL A 7 -1.29 7.49 12.92
C VAL A 7 -0.63 6.87 11.69
N ALA A 8 -0.68 7.60 10.57
CA ALA A 8 -0.05 7.20 9.32
C ALA A 8 1.48 7.24 9.50
N HIS A 9 2.09 6.06 9.57
CA HIS A 9 3.54 5.96 9.47
C HIS A 9 3.88 5.82 7.98
N ALA A 10 4.44 6.88 7.39
CA ALA A 10 5.07 6.80 6.08
C ALA A 10 6.24 5.82 6.18
N GLN A 11 6.11 4.63 5.61
CA GLN A 11 7.22 3.71 5.62
C GLN A 11 8.16 4.06 4.47
N MET A 12 9.34 4.55 4.85
CA MET A 12 10.48 4.81 3.97
C MET A 12 10.85 3.53 3.23
N GLY A 13 10.59 3.49 1.93
CA GLY A 13 11.27 2.58 1.03
C GLY A 13 12.64 3.15 0.71
N ALA A 14 13.71 2.53 1.21
CA ALA A 14 15.00 2.60 0.54
C ALA A 14 14.81 1.92 -0.83
N GLY A 15 14.36 2.67 -1.82
CA GLY A 15 13.93 2.12 -3.10
C GLY A 15 12.99 3.05 -3.87
N ARG A 16 12.53 2.58 -5.02
CA ARG A 16 11.71 3.33 -5.98
C ARG A 16 10.32 3.73 -5.47
N PHE A 17 9.74 2.99 -4.53
CA PHE A 17 8.35 3.17 -4.12
C PHE A 17 8.24 3.58 -2.65
N ARG A 18 7.25 4.43 -2.39
CA ARG A 18 6.84 4.85 -1.05
C ARG A 18 5.34 4.73 -0.92
N ALA A 19 4.86 4.19 0.19
CA ALA A 19 3.44 4.04 0.45
C ALA A 19 3.00 4.94 1.60
N GLU A 20 1.93 5.70 1.38
CA GLU A 20 1.15 6.35 2.43
C GLU A 20 -0.12 5.54 2.64
N VAL A 21 -0.40 5.18 3.90
CA VAL A 21 -1.44 4.20 4.20
C VAL A 21 -2.31 4.64 5.37
N GLN A 22 -3.58 4.28 5.28
CA GLN A 22 -4.57 4.39 6.32
C GLN A 22 -5.35 3.08 6.41
N ALA A 23 -5.89 2.79 7.59
CA ALA A 23 -6.78 1.66 7.79
C ALA A 23 -8.21 2.14 8.06
N GLY A 24 -9.18 1.34 7.67
CA GLY A 24 -10.58 1.65 7.87
C GLY A 24 -11.46 0.49 7.42
N GLN A 25 -12.68 0.84 7.04
CA GLN A 25 -13.63 -0.12 6.49
C GLN A 25 -14.09 0.38 5.12
N SER A 26 -14.26 -0.54 4.18
CA SER A 26 -14.90 -0.24 2.91
C SER A 26 -16.37 0.13 3.13
N LYS A 27 -17.05 0.61 2.08
CA LYS A 27 -18.50 0.91 2.13
C LYS A 27 -19.36 -0.30 2.53
N LYS A 28 -18.84 -1.52 2.41
CA LYS A 28 -19.53 -2.77 2.78
C LYS A 28 -19.15 -3.27 4.19
N GLY A 29 -18.41 -2.48 4.97
CA GLY A 29 -17.97 -2.83 6.33
C GLY A 29 -16.78 -3.81 6.38
N VAL A 30 -16.10 -4.03 5.24
CA VAL A 30 -14.93 -4.93 5.20
C VAL A 30 -13.70 -4.15 5.67
N PRO A 31 -12.91 -4.66 6.63
CA PRO A 31 -11.63 -4.05 7.01
C PRO A 31 -10.69 -3.93 5.81
N ILE A 32 -10.12 -2.75 5.60
CA ILE A 32 -9.23 -2.45 4.49
C ILE A 32 -8.03 -1.63 4.96
N VAL A 33 -6.93 -1.77 4.24
CA VAL A 33 -5.85 -0.79 4.17
C VAL A 33 -5.92 -0.11 2.82
N TRP A 34 -5.94 1.22 2.81
CA TRP A 34 -6.02 2.02 1.60
C TRP A 34 -5.02 3.16 1.65
N GLY A 35 -4.74 3.75 0.49
CA GLY A 35 -3.87 4.91 0.41
C GLY A 35 -3.27 5.11 -0.96
N TYR A 36 -2.07 5.68 -0.99
CA TYR A 36 -1.38 6.03 -2.21
C TYR A 36 -0.01 5.37 -2.27
N LEU A 37 0.27 4.73 -3.40
CA LEU A 37 1.58 4.26 -3.77
C LEU A 37 2.26 5.31 -4.66
N TYR A 38 3.34 5.91 -4.17
CA TYR A 38 4.17 6.86 -4.90
C TYR A 38 5.29 6.12 -5.64
N ASN A 39 5.56 6.54 -6.87
CA ASN A 39 6.69 6.07 -7.67
C ASN A 39 7.77 7.18 -7.72
N ASP A 40 8.70 7.13 -6.77
CA ASP A 40 9.78 8.10 -6.63
C ASP A 40 10.96 7.80 -7.59
N GLY A 41 11.00 6.61 -8.19
CA GLY A 41 12.00 6.21 -9.19
C GLY A 41 11.65 6.56 -10.64
N ALA A 42 12.61 6.34 -11.55
CA ALA A 42 12.51 6.78 -12.95
C ALA A 42 11.59 5.91 -13.82
N GLY A 43 10.88 6.52 -14.77
CA GLY A 43 9.95 5.83 -15.68
C GLY A 43 8.60 5.49 -15.05
N GLY A 44 7.67 4.97 -15.83
CA GLY A 44 6.38 4.48 -15.34
C GLY A 44 6.38 2.98 -15.08
N VAL A 45 5.49 2.52 -14.19
CA VAL A 45 5.18 1.09 -14.00
C VAL A 45 3.68 0.84 -14.02
N GLY A 46 3.28 -0.37 -14.37
CA GLY A 46 1.90 -0.84 -14.36
C GLY A 46 1.64 -1.84 -13.24
N ASN A 47 0.40 -1.86 -12.76
CA ASN A 47 -0.17 -2.83 -11.83
C ASN A 47 0.80 -3.31 -10.73
N PRO A 48 1.30 -2.41 -9.85
CA PRO A 48 2.17 -2.85 -8.76
C PRO A 48 1.46 -3.82 -7.82
N ARG A 49 2.07 -5.00 -7.65
CA ARG A 49 1.61 -6.06 -6.75
C ARG A 49 2.10 -5.80 -5.34
N LEU A 50 1.18 -5.73 -4.40
CA LEU A 50 1.40 -5.30 -3.02
C LEU A 50 1.29 -6.47 -2.05
N LEU A 51 2.11 -6.41 -1.01
CA LEU A 51 1.92 -7.13 0.24
C LEU A 51 1.68 -6.13 1.35
N VAL A 52 0.51 -6.22 1.97
CA VAL A 52 0.14 -5.48 3.17
C VAL A 52 0.37 -6.39 4.37
N GLU A 53 1.17 -5.93 5.32
CA GLU A 53 1.43 -6.61 6.58
C GLU A 53 0.76 -5.83 7.69
N THR A 54 0.00 -6.53 8.52
CA THR A 54 -0.61 -6.00 9.74
C THR A 54 0.34 -6.26 10.89
N LEU A 55 0.64 -5.21 11.65
CA LEU A 55 1.61 -5.25 12.74
C LEU A 55 0.89 -5.05 14.08
N ASP A 56 1.33 -5.77 15.10
CA ASP A 56 0.96 -5.48 16.49
C ASP A 56 1.70 -4.25 17.04
N ALA A 57 1.48 -3.93 18.32
CA ALA A 57 2.11 -2.78 18.98
C ALA A 57 3.63 -2.94 19.17
N GLN A 58 4.15 -4.17 19.09
CA GLN A 58 5.57 -4.49 19.18
C GLN A 58 6.23 -4.50 17.79
N GLY A 59 5.46 -4.28 16.72
CA GLY A 59 5.94 -4.30 15.33
C GLY A 59 6.07 -5.71 14.76
N GLN A 60 5.49 -6.74 15.40
CA GLN A 60 5.47 -8.09 14.85
C GLN A 60 4.37 -8.23 13.80
N VAL A 61 4.65 -8.98 12.73
CA VAL A 61 3.64 -9.28 11.70
C VAL A 61 2.65 -10.30 12.25
N ILE A 62 1.39 -9.89 12.36
CA ILE A 62 0.27 -10.71 12.85
C ILE A 62 -0.75 -11.03 11.74
N GLY A 63 -0.58 -10.46 10.55
CA GLY A 63 -1.44 -10.71 9.41
C GLY A 63 -0.81 -10.23 8.12
N GLN A 64 -1.22 -10.84 7.00
CA GLN A 64 -0.74 -10.51 5.67
C GLN A 64 -1.90 -10.54 4.67
N ALA A 65 -1.89 -9.63 3.71
CA ALA A 65 -2.84 -9.59 2.61
C ALA A 65 -2.15 -9.15 1.32
N HIS A 66 -2.53 -9.79 0.22
CA HIS A 66 -2.05 -9.43 -1.11
C HIS A 66 -3.06 -8.52 -1.80
N GLY A 67 -2.57 -7.56 -2.56
CA GLY A 67 -3.40 -6.68 -3.36
C GLY A 67 -2.64 -6.11 -4.54
N GLU A 68 -3.30 -5.23 -5.27
CA GLU A 68 -2.75 -4.62 -6.48
C GLU A 68 -3.17 -3.15 -6.54
N ALA A 69 -2.21 -2.27 -6.80
CA ALA A 69 -2.51 -0.90 -7.18
C ALA A 69 -2.86 -0.90 -8.67
N LEU A 70 -4.15 -1.04 -8.99
CA LEU A 70 -4.61 -1.20 -10.38
C LEU A 70 -4.35 0.06 -11.20
N GLY A 71 -3.69 -0.10 -12.34
CA GLY A 71 -3.38 0.98 -13.27
C GLY A 71 -1.89 1.29 -13.38
N SER A 72 -1.58 2.46 -13.93
CA SER A 72 -0.23 2.88 -14.23
C SER A 72 0.17 4.05 -13.33
N VAL A 73 1.42 4.06 -12.86
CA VAL A 73 1.99 5.17 -12.10
C VAL A 73 3.26 5.66 -12.76
N LEU A 74 3.24 6.91 -13.23
CA LEU A 74 4.40 7.55 -13.84
C LEU A 74 5.44 7.93 -12.78
N SER A 75 6.61 8.34 -13.23
CA SER A 75 7.66 8.86 -12.34
C SER A 75 7.14 10.11 -11.61
N ARG A 76 7.38 10.17 -10.31
CA ARG A 76 6.94 11.25 -9.40
C ARG A 76 5.42 11.43 -9.30
N ASP A 77 4.67 10.40 -9.66
CA ASP A 77 3.21 10.36 -9.51
C ASP A 77 2.80 9.33 -8.44
N ARG A 78 1.50 9.22 -8.19
CA ARG A 78 0.91 8.29 -7.22
C ARG A 78 -0.30 7.55 -7.76
N LEU A 79 -0.50 6.34 -7.27
CA LEU A 79 -1.65 5.50 -7.58
C LEU A 79 -2.41 5.13 -6.32
N TYR A 80 -3.73 5.27 -6.36
CA TYR A 80 -4.58 4.83 -5.26
C TYR A 80 -4.62 3.30 -5.20
N PHE A 81 -4.70 2.75 -3.99
CA PHE A 81 -4.97 1.33 -3.78
C PHE A 81 -5.87 1.11 -2.56
N GLU A 82 -6.56 -0.02 -2.58
CA GLU A 82 -7.34 -0.55 -1.46
C GLU A 82 -7.12 -2.06 -1.39
N VAL A 83 -6.75 -2.57 -0.22
CA VAL A 83 -6.51 -4.00 0.03
C VAL A 83 -7.34 -4.45 1.23
N PRO A 84 -8.28 -5.39 1.04
CA PRO A 84 -8.96 -6.05 2.15
C PRO A 84 -7.99 -6.80 3.04
N ILE A 85 -8.19 -6.69 4.36
CA ILE A 85 -7.39 -7.39 5.37
C ILE A 85 -8.29 -8.29 6.22
N GLN A 86 -7.72 -9.40 6.69
CA GLN A 86 -8.43 -10.34 7.57
C GLN A 86 -8.19 -10.08 9.05
N THR A 87 -7.14 -9.32 9.38
CA THR A 87 -6.69 -9.04 10.75
C THR A 87 -6.42 -7.54 10.87
N THR A 88 -6.96 -6.90 11.92
CA THR A 88 -6.64 -5.51 12.26
C THR A 88 -5.48 -5.47 13.26
N GLY A 89 -4.70 -4.38 13.24
CA GLY A 89 -3.51 -4.25 14.09
C GLY A 89 -3.25 -2.81 14.50
N ALA A 90 -2.14 -2.60 15.21
CA ALA A 90 -1.71 -1.28 15.66
C ALA A 90 -1.14 -0.43 14.53
N SER A 91 -0.48 -1.06 13.55
CA SER A 91 0.06 -0.38 12.37
C SER A 91 0.12 -1.30 11.16
N TYR A 92 0.44 -0.74 9.99
CA TYR A 92 0.43 -1.44 8.72
C TYR A 92 1.67 -1.10 7.91
N ARG A 93 2.21 -2.10 7.23
CA ARG A 93 3.37 -1.99 6.34
C ARG A 93 3.01 -2.44 4.95
N VAL A 94 3.33 -1.65 3.94
CA VAL A 94 3.11 -2.02 2.53
C VAL A 94 4.44 -2.20 1.83
N ARG A 95 4.56 -3.32 1.11
CA ARG A 95 5.71 -3.66 0.27
C ARG A 95 5.24 -3.88 -1.16
N VAL A 96 5.97 -3.32 -2.11
CA VAL A 96 5.80 -3.66 -3.54
C VAL A 96 6.62 -4.90 -3.83
N LEU A 97 5.95 -5.98 -4.24
CA LEU A 97 6.60 -7.25 -4.56
C LEU A 97 7.12 -7.26 -6.00
N SER A 98 6.35 -6.72 -6.93
CA SER A 98 6.69 -6.63 -8.35
C SER A 98 5.70 -5.73 -9.09
N TRP A 99 5.96 -5.45 -10.35
CA TRP A 99 5.17 -4.55 -11.20
C TRP A 99 5.38 -4.92 -12.68
N ASP A 100 4.54 -4.37 -13.53
CA ASP A 100 4.68 -4.49 -14.98
C ASP A 100 5.53 -3.33 -15.52
N THR A 101 6.38 -3.62 -16.49
CA THR A 101 7.18 -2.61 -17.20
C THR A 101 6.48 -2.21 -18.49
N PHE A 102 6.42 -0.93 -18.79
CA PHE A 102 6.04 -0.48 -20.13
C PHE A 102 7.22 -0.68 -21.07
N ALA A 103 7.01 -1.37 -22.20
CA ALA A 103 7.99 -1.32 -23.27
C ALA A 103 8.08 0.14 -23.73
N THR A 104 9.27 0.75 -23.61
CA THR A 104 9.54 1.97 -24.36
C THR A 104 9.62 1.52 -25.81
N GLY A 105 8.60 1.86 -26.62
CA GLY A 105 8.70 1.70 -28.07
C GLY A 105 9.96 2.44 -28.51
N GLN A 106 10.91 1.68 -29.09
CA GLN A 106 12.06 2.22 -29.81
C GLN A 106 11.59 2.88 -31.10
#